data_AF-A0A011W001-F1
#
_entry.id   AF-A0A011W001-F1
#
_cell.length_a   1.000
_cell.length_b   1.000
_cell.length_c   1.000
_cell.angle_alpha   90.00
_cell.angle_beta   90.00
_cell.angle_gamma   90.00
#
_symmetry.space_group_name_H-M   'P 1'
#
loop_
_entity.id
_entity.type
_entity.pdbx_description
1 polymer ?
#
loop_
_entity_poly.entity_id
_entity_poly.type
_entity_poly.pdbx_seq_one_letter_code
_entity_poly.pdbx_strand_id
1 'polypeptide(L)'
;MNIIKKIMSGATALTLACGLTLTASAELKAGDSKAYKGTGYLAKYEVVSVKDGKSTVKVTLKNTSKKTINHWAVGFDRSFLGIIEDVKYGRLFTPGEKYNNVIRDCGTNGTVAPNQCVSFSFTMLDWENCSELPERIRVYSDINKSNTVEELNNAAKMCYYAVIIDVMTYGRDLGYTDYECFGNGALANSNSKGGMKTGFNYKYKAYGDNVINMIASQYARGDISVYVGRREFDKGHDFFVQVRDNKTGKVGQYPRPTDGTAEWGTFDLDAPLQADFSESQLDIAASEAYGCVVDYLCDLVSEGHDYQSVLEKCNFQAISDKGLKIDMKASLSECDKLINDELKYNYEGISVYVSEITYDDGFKFSVQTKDPATGKTGQYSDQESIKCYG
;
A
#
# COMPACT_ATOMS: atom_id res chain seq x y z
N MET A 1 67.28 -13.95 -5.29
CA MET A 1 65.97 -14.62 -5.09
C MET A 1 65.61 -14.46 -3.62
N ASN A 2 64.57 -13.76 -3.17
CA ASN A 2 63.47 -13.02 -3.78
C ASN A 2 63.20 -11.75 -2.97
N ILE A 3 62.93 -10.66 -3.68
CA ILE A 3 62.47 -9.37 -3.15
C ILE A 3 61.00 -9.56 -2.75
N ILE A 4 60.67 -9.50 -1.46
CA ILE A 4 59.28 -9.39 -1.01
C ILE A 4 58.90 -7.90 -1.09
N LYS A 5 58.21 -7.54 -2.18
CA LYS A 5 57.59 -6.22 -2.36
C LYS A 5 56.40 -6.07 -1.41
N LYS A 6 56.39 -4.96 -0.68
CA LYS A 6 55.24 -4.38 0.02
C LYS A 6 53.99 -4.36 -0.89
N ILE A 7 52.85 -4.80 -0.37
CA ILE A 7 51.54 -4.30 -0.81
C ILE A 7 50.92 -3.64 0.41
N MET A 8 50.99 -2.31 0.44
CA MET A 8 50.18 -1.50 1.34
C MET A 8 48.73 -1.62 0.86
N SER A 9 47.84 -2.18 1.69
CA SER A 9 46.40 -2.12 1.45
C SER A 9 45.95 -0.68 1.70
N GLY A 10 45.96 0.12 0.63
CA GLY A 10 45.40 1.46 0.65
C GLY A 10 43.91 1.39 0.92
N ALA A 11 43.49 1.83 2.10
CA ALA A 11 42.12 2.23 2.33
C ALA A 11 41.89 3.49 1.49
N THR A 12 41.34 3.34 0.28
CA THR A 12 40.76 4.47 -0.45
C THR A 12 39.53 4.90 0.35
N ALA A 13 39.73 5.85 1.26
CA ALA A 13 38.63 6.61 1.82
C ALA A 13 37.98 7.37 0.66
N LEU A 14 36.89 6.81 0.13
CA LEU A 14 36.00 7.56 -0.75
C LEU A 14 35.32 8.60 0.14
N THR A 15 35.91 9.78 0.21
CA THR A 15 35.26 10.98 0.74
C THR A 15 34.10 11.27 -0.21
N LEU A 16 32.89 10.82 0.16
CA LEU A 16 31.66 11.38 -0.37
C LEU A 16 31.63 12.83 0.13
N ALA A 17 32.27 13.73 -0.61
CA ALA A 17 32.22 15.16 -0.34
C ALA A 17 30.75 15.59 -0.50
N CYS A 18 30.03 15.68 0.62
CA CYS A 18 28.75 16.35 0.70
C CYS A 18 29.00 17.84 0.54
N GLY A 19 28.87 18.34 -0.68
CA GLY A 19 28.96 19.77 -0.92
C GLY A 19 28.88 20.08 -2.39
N LEU A 20 27.65 20.21 -2.90
CA LEU A 20 27.30 21.16 -3.95
C LEU A 20 25.82 21.48 -3.76
N THR A 21 25.54 22.71 -3.36
CA THR A 21 24.22 23.34 -3.53
C THR A 21 23.96 23.41 -5.03
N LEU A 22 22.98 22.65 -5.52
CA LEU A 22 22.47 22.80 -6.88
C LEU A 22 21.25 23.71 -6.83
N THR A 23 21.28 24.74 -7.67
CA THR A 23 20.09 25.49 -8.08
C THR A 23 19.10 24.53 -8.72
N ALA A 24 17.82 24.59 -8.32
CA ALA A 24 16.75 23.85 -8.97
C ALA A 24 16.76 24.15 -10.48
N SER A 25 17.14 23.15 -11.28
CA SER A 25 17.01 23.12 -12.72
C SER A 25 15.96 22.06 -13.01
N ALA A 26 14.93 22.40 -13.79
CA ALA A 26 13.85 21.48 -14.15
C ALA A 26 14.30 20.36 -15.11
N GLU A 27 15.52 20.45 -15.66
CA GLU A 27 16.09 19.49 -16.61
C GLU A 27 17.34 18.80 -16.03
N LEU A 28 17.47 17.48 -16.23
CA LEU A 28 18.68 16.72 -15.93
C LEU A 28 19.83 17.08 -16.88
N LYS A 29 21.03 17.24 -16.33
CA LYS A 29 22.27 17.46 -17.08
C LYS A 29 23.31 16.40 -16.73
N ALA A 30 24.14 16.06 -17.71
CA ALA A 30 25.29 15.21 -17.45
C ALA A 30 26.18 15.82 -16.36
N GLY A 31 26.48 15.05 -15.32
CA GLY A 31 27.21 15.49 -14.12
C GLY A 31 26.30 15.84 -12.94
N ASP A 32 24.99 16.00 -13.13
CA ASP A 32 24.05 16.21 -12.03
C ASP A 32 24.09 15.02 -11.08
N SER A 33 24.11 15.31 -9.78
CA SER A 33 24.12 14.25 -8.78
C SER A 33 23.50 14.69 -7.47
N LYS A 34 22.97 13.71 -6.74
CA LYS A 34 22.41 13.90 -5.40
C LYS A 34 22.72 12.69 -4.52
N ALA A 35 23.01 12.97 -3.26
CA ALA A 35 23.23 11.94 -2.25
C ALA A 35 22.00 11.82 -1.35
N TYR A 36 21.63 10.59 -1.04
CA TYR A 36 20.46 10.24 -0.25
C TYR A 36 20.90 9.43 0.95
N LYS A 37 20.49 9.87 2.14
CA LYS A 37 20.75 9.18 3.39
C LYS A 37 19.52 8.41 3.81
N GLY A 38 19.69 7.14 4.14
CA GLY A 38 18.66 6.32 4.76
C GLY A 38 19.21 5.52 5.92
N THR A 39 18.34 4.72 6.54
CA THR A 39 18.72 3.88 7.67
C THR A 39 19.66 2.77 7.21
N GLY A 40 20.93 2.86 7.59
CA GLY A 40 21.96 1.85 7.28
C GLY A 40 22.57 1.95 5.89
N TYR A 41 22.28 3.01 5.12
CA TYR A 41 22.89 3.22 3.81
C TYR A 41 23.09 4.69 3.43
N LEU A 42 23.96 4.91 2.45
CA LEU A 42 24.03 6.12 1.64
C LEU A 42 23.90 5.72 0.17
N ALA A 43 23.07 6.42 -0.60
CA ALA A 43 22.96 6.23 -2.04
C ALA A 43 23.38 7.51 -2.77
N LYS A 44 24.14 7.39 -3.86
CA LYS A 44 24.46 8.50 -4.77
C LYS A 44 23.78 8.23 -6.11
N TYR A 45 22.98 9.16 -6.59
CA TYR A 45 22.45 9.21 -7.94
C TYR A 45 23.32 10.15 -8.75
N GLU A 46 23.78 9.73 -9.94
CA GLU A 46 24.67 10.50 -10.80
C GLU A 46 24.25 10.33 -12.25
N VAL A 47 23.89 11.43 -12.92
CA VAL A 47 23.58 11.47 -14.34
C VAL A 47 24.90 11.40 -15.12
N VAL A 48 25.11 10.29 -15.82
CA VAL A 48 26.34 10.02 -16.57
C VAL A 48 26.27 10.64 -17.96
N SER A 49 25.10 10.61 -18.60
CA SER A 49 24.88 11.22 -19.90
C SER A 49 23.41 11.54 -20.14
N VAL A 50 23.17 12.61 -20.89
CA VAL A 50 21.87 12.97 -21.45
C VAL A 50 22.05 13.13 -22.96
N LYS A 51 21.47 12.23 -23.75
CA LYS A 51 21.62 12.18 -25.22
C LYS A 51 20.38 11.59 -25.86
N ASP A 52 19.97 12.15 -26.99
CA ASP A 52 18.88 11.61 -27.82
C ASP A 52 17.57 11.36 -27.05
N GLY A 53 17.20 12.27 -26.14
CA GLY A 53 16.02 12.15 -25.28
C GLY A 53 16.12 11.05 -24.22
N LYS A 54 17.34 10.60 -23.90
CA LYS A 54 17.61 9.56 -22.91
C LYS A 54 18.62 10.02 -21.87
N SER A 55 18.37 9.64 -20.64
CA SER A 55 19.22 9.91 -19.50
C SER A 55 19.80 8.60 -18.96
N THR A 56 21.12 8.49 -18.92
CA THR A 56 21.83 7.36 -18.30
C THR A 56 22.30 7.75 -16.92
N VAL A 57 21.95 6.95 -15.92
CA VAL A 57 22.18 7.22 -14.51
C VAL A 57 23.01 6.10 -13.91
N LYS A 58 23.97 6.45 -13.07
CA LYS A 58 24.66 5.53 -12.18
C LYS A 58 24.19 5.76 -10.76
N VAL A 59 23.77 4.67 -10.10
CA VAL A 59 23.47 4.67 -8.67
C VAL A 59 24.56 3.92 -7.93
N THR A 60 25.10 4.52 -6.87
CA THR A 60 26.07 3.87 -5.98
C THR A 60 25.51 3.78 -4.58
N LEU A 61 25.35 2.56 -4.09
CA LEU A 61 24.88 2.25 -2.75
C LEU A 61 26.07 1.91 -1.84
N LYS A 62 26.25 2.65 -0.75
CA LYS A 62 27.19 2.35 0.32
C LYS A 62 26.45 1.79 1.53
N ASN A 63 26.87 0.64 2.01
CA ASN A 63 26.39 0.09 3.27
C ASN A 63 27.07 0.84 4.43
N THR A 64 26.28 1.57 5.22
CA THR A 64 26.76 2.29 6.41
C THR A 64 26.37 1.59 7.71
N SER A 65 25.70 0.44 7.62
CA SER A 65 25.35 -0.38 8.76
C SER A 65 26.49 -1.33 9.17
N LYS A 66 26.35 -1.93 10.35
CA LYS A 66 27.25 -2.99 10.84
C LYS A 66 26.90 -4.38 10.28
N LYS A 67 25.78 -4.52 9.56
CA LYS A 67 25.30 -5.80 9.01
C LYS A 67 25.51 -5.82 7.50
N THR A 68 25.71 -7.01 6.95
CA THR A 68 25.71 -7.18 5.49
C THR A 68 24.32 -6.90 4.92
N ILE A 69 24.26 -6.15 3.83
CA ILE A 69 23.06 -6.01 3.00
C ILE A 69 23.04 -7.21 2.05
N ASN A 70 21.94 -7.95 2.04
CA ASN A 70 21.68 -9.00 1.06
C ASN A 70 20.52 -8.59 0.16
N HIS A 71 20.56 -9.06 -1.09
CA HIS A 71 19.52 -8.86 -2.11
C HIS A 71 19.03 -7.41 -2.17
N TRP A 72 19.97 -6.48 -2.36
CA TRP A 72 19.62 -5.07 -2.41
C TRP A 72 18.61 -4.80 -3.53
N ALA A 73 17.64 -3.95 -3.23
CA ALA A 73 16.76 -3.33 -4.20
C ALA A 73 16.61 -1.84 -3.88
N VAL A 74 16.49 -1.04 -4.92
CA VAL A 74 16.45 0.42 -4.87
C VAL A 74 15.22 0.89 -5.61
N GLY A 75 14.32 1.56 -4.89
CA GLY A 75 13.19 2.26 -5.48
C GLY A 75 13.38 3.76 -5.50
N PHE A 76 12.78 4.35 -6.52
CA PHE A 76 12.64 5.78 -6.70
C PHE A 76 11.22 6.18 -6.26
N ASP A 77 11.02 7.44 -5.90
CA ASP A 77 9.73 7.99 -5.50
C ASP A 77 8.73 8.04 -6.66
N ARG A 78 7.45 8.25 -6.33
CA ARG A 78 6.35 8.28 -7.32
C ARG A 78 6.44 9.43 -8.31
N SER A 79 7.17 10.50 -7.98
CA SER A 79 7.45 11.60 -8.90
C SER A 79 8.49 11.24 -9.96
N PHE A 80 9.16 10.09 -9.83
CA PHE A 80 10.03 9.57 -10.88
C PHE A 80 9.19 9.03 -12.05
N LEU A 81 9.02 9.85 -13.08
CA LEU A 81 8.28 9.54 -14.30
C LEU A 81 9.13 8.85 -15.38
N GLY A 82 10.41 8.59 -15.13
CA GLY A 82 11.32 8.00 -16.11
C GLY A 82 10.94 6.56 -16.49
N ILE A 83 10.75 6.29 -17.77
CA ILE A 83 10.54 4.93 -18.29
C ILE A 83 11.91 4.28 -18.47
N ILE A 84 12.21 3.26 -17.65
CA ILE A 84 13.50 2.55 -17.68
C ILE A 84 13.52 1.57 -18.85
N GLU A 85 14.46 1.77 -19.78
CA GLU A 85 14.62 0.91 -20.97
C GLU A 85 15.73 -0.13 -20.82
N ASP A 86 16.82 0.20 -20.12
CA ASP A 86 17.97 -0.69 -19.93
C ASP A 86 18.53 -0.57 -18.51
N VAL A 87 19.05 -1.69 -17.99
CA VAL A 87 19.67 -1.77 -16.66
C VAL A 87 20.95 -2.61 -16.74
N LYS A 88 22.07 -2.06 -16.26
CA LYS A 88 23.36 -2.75 -16.12
C LYS A 88 23.72 -2.95 -14.66
N TYR A 89 24.23 -4.15 -14.35
CA TYR A 89 24.55 -4.59 -12.97
C TYR A 89 23.36 -4.52 -12.01
N GLY A 90 22.14 -4.57 -12.55
CA GLY A 90 20.89 -4.69 -11.82
C GLY A 90 19.83 -5.33 -12.71
N ARG A 91 18.61 -5.47 -12.18
CA ARG A 91 17.44 -5.95 -12.92
C ARG A 91 16.24 -5.11 -12.51
N LEU A 92 15.42 -4.71 -13.47
CA LEU A 92 14.13 -4.11 -13.17
C LEU A 92 13.23 -5.17 -12.52
N PHE A 93 12.62 -4.82 -11.39
CA PHE A 93 11.71 -5.68 -10.64
C PHE A 93 10.23 -5.34 -10.94
N THR A 94 9.97 -4.14 -11.45
CA THR A 94 8.63 -3.62 -11.71
C THR A 94 8.24 -3.83 -13.18
N PRO A 95 7.16 -4.56 -13.50
CA PRO A 95 6.67 -4.72 -14.86
C PRO A 95 5.56 -3.70 -15.14
N GLY A 96 5.93 -2.44 -15.41
CA GLY A 96 5.01 -1.45 -15.98
C GLY A 96 4.88 -0.14 -15.19
N GLU A 97 4.19 0.81 -15.82
CA GLU A 97 4.11 2.23 -15.46
C GLU A 97 3.35 2.52 -14.15
N LYS A 98 2.56 1.55 -13.64
CA LYS A 98 1.65 1.75 -12.50
C LYS A 98 2.31 1.69 -11.12
N TYR A 99 3.55 1.21 -11.05
CA TYR A 99 4.23 0.97 -9.78
C TYR A 99 5.56 1.70 -9.74
N ASN A 100 6.05 1.96 -8.53
CA ASN A 100 7.38 2.55 -8.35
C ASN A 100 8.43 1.71 -9.09
N ASN A 101 9.30 2.39 -9.83
CA ASN A 101 10.44 1.74 -10.45
C ASN A 101 11.39 1.22 -9.37
N VAL A 102 11.56 -0.10 -9.31
CA VAL A 102 12.49 -0.76 -8.40
C VAL A 102 13.53 -1.53 -9.20
N ILE A 103 14.80 -1.21 -8.99
CA ILE A 103 15.94 -1.95 -9.54
C ILE A 103 16.59 -2.76 -8.42
N ARG A 104 16.77 -4.05 -8.67
CA ARG A 104 17.39 -5.00 -7.73
C ARG A 104 18.70 -5.55 -8.26
N ASP A 105 19.39 -6.31 -7.40
CA ASP A 105 20.63 -6.99 -7.74
C ASP A 105 20.52 -7.91 -8.97
N CYS A 106 21.64 -8.11 -9.67
CA CYS A 106 21.70 -8.92 -10.88
C CYS A 106 21.93 -10.42 -10.63
N GLY A 107 21.92 -10.85 -9.37
CA GLY A 107 22.17 -12.23 -8.92
C GLY A 107 23.61 -12.50 -8.49
N THR A 108 24.58 -11.67 -8.90
CA THR A 108 26.00 -11.86 -8.57
C THR A 108 26.58 -10.75 -7.68
N ASN A 109 25.84 -9.64 -7.51
CA ASN A 109 26.27 -8.48 -6.73
C ASN A 109 25.31 -8.14 -5.57
N GLY A 110 24.45 -9.08 -5.16
CA GLY A 110 23.43 -8.85 -4.14
C GLY A 110 23.95 -8.68 -2.71
N THR A 111 25.22 -9.02 -2.45
CA THR A 111 25.83 -8.93 -1.11
C THR A 111 26.72 -7.69 -0.99
N VAL A 112 26.44 -6.83 -0.01
CA VAL A 112 27.24 -5.63 0.28
C VAL A 112 27.64 -5.64 1.75
N ALA A 113 28.91 -5.97 2.02
CA ALA A 113 29.46 -5.97 3.38
C ALA A 113 29.48 -4.56 4.00
N PRO A 114 29.62 -4.43 5.34
CA PRO A 114 29.77 -3.14 6.00
C PRO A 114 30.84 -2.27 5.37
N ASN A 115 30.54 -0.98 5.17
CA ASN A 115 31.39 0.02 4.53
C ASN A 115 31.76 -0.22 3.06
N GLN A 116 31.24 -1.28 2.42
CA GLN A 116 31.42 -1.53 1.00
C GLN A 116 30.35 -0.82 0.16
N CYS A 117 30.64 -0.70 -1.13
CA CYS A 117 29.74 -0.11 -2.11
C CYS A 117 29.37 -1.13 -3.19
N VAL A 118 28.19 -0.97 -3.77
CA VAL A 118 27.78 -1.57 -5.03
C VAL A 118 27.24 -0.48 -5.94
N SER A 119 27.42 -0.64 -7.25
CA SER A 119 26.84 0.27 -8.24
C SER A 119 26.08 -0.49 -9.31
N PHE A 120 25.02 0.15 -9.80
CA PHE A 120 24.33 -0.23 -11.01
C PHE A 120 24.08 1.02 -11.85
N SER A 121 23.70 0.83 -13.10
CA SER A 121 23.27 1.93 -13.97
C SER A 121 22.01 1.56 -14.71
N PHE A 122 21.22 2.57 -15.06
CA PHE A 122 20.06 2.39 -15.92
C PHE A 122 19.95 3.54 -16.92
N THR A 123 19.30 3.27 -18.03
CA THR A 123 18.93 4.26 -19.04
C THR A 123 17.42 4.42 -19.01
N MET A 124 16.97 5.67 -18.94
CA MET A 124 15.55 6.00 -18.99
C MET A 124 15.26 6.93 -20.15
N LEU A 125 14.05 6.80 -20.71
CA LEU A 125 13.46 7.83 -21.55
C LEU A 125 13.24 9.08 -20.70
N ASP A 126 13.69 10.20 -21.22
CA ASP A 126 13.56 11.53 -20.63
C ASP A 126 12.75 12.39 -21.60
N TRP A 127 11.47 12.03 -21.73
CA TRP A 127 10.59 12.67 -22.70
C TRP A 127 10.45 14.16 -22.34
N GLU A 128 10.64 15.03 -23.34
CA GLU A 128 10.59 16.49 -23.18
C GLU A 128 11.55 17.08 -22.13
N ASN A 129 12.59 16.34 -21.71
CA ASN A 129 13.51 16.74 -20.64
C ASN A 129 12.82 17.06 -19.29
N CYS A 130 11.67 16.44 -19.05
CA CYS A 130 10.87 16.67 -17.83
C CYS A 130 11.36 15.88 -16.62
N SER A 131 12.38 15.03 -16.76
CA SER A 131 12.91 14.27 -15.63
C SER A 131 13.72 15.16 -14.69
N GLU A 132 13.61 14.88 -13.41
CA GLU A 132 14.39 15.54 -12.37
C GLU A 132 15.17 14.51 -11.52
N LEU A 133 16.08 15.01 -10.69
CA LEU A 133 16.70 14.18 -9.66
C LEU A 133 15.60 13.72 -8.69
N PRO A 134 15.48 12.42 -8.38
CA PRO A 134 14.41 11.96 -7.50
C PRO A 134 14.48 12.70 -6.16
N GLU A 135 13.34 13.00 -5.56
CA GLU A 135 13.30 13.61 -4.23
C GLU A 135 13.84 12.63 -3.20
N ARG A 136 13.55 11.34 -3.39
CA ARG A 136 13.92 10.25 -2.50
C ARG A 136 14.36 8.98 -3.23
N ILE A 137 15.41 8.36 -2.69
CA ILE A 137 15.80 6.98 -3.00
C ILE A 137 15.61 6.10 -1.76
N ARG A 138 14.83 5.03 -1.92
CA ARG A 138 14.60 4.04 -0.86
C ARG A 138 15.32 2.74 -1.20
N VAL A 139 16.11 2.23 -0.26
CA VAL A 139 16.72 0.91 -0.38
C VAL A 139 15.87 -0.11 0.38
N TYR A 140 15.25 -1.02 -0.36
CA TYR A 140 14.58 -2.20 0.15
C TYR A 140 15.63 -3.32 0.16
N SER A 141 16.31 -3.47 1.29
CA SER A 141 17.32 -4.52 1.44
C SER A 141 16.93 -5.41 2.61
N ASP A 142 17.33 -6.67 2.54
CA ASP A 142 17.28 -7.62 3.65
C ASP A 142 18.40 -7.29 4.65
N ILE A 143 18.40 -6.07 5.16
CA ILE A 143 19.07 -5.78 6.42
C ILE A 143 18.27 -6.58 7.42
N ASN A 144 18.82 -7.67 7.95
CA ASN A 144 18.22 -8.59 8.93
C ASN A 144 17.57 -7.83 10.12
N LYS A 145 16.36 -7.30 9.88
CA LYS A 145 15.53 -6.41 10.69
C LYS A 145 14.14 -7.02 10.62
N SER A 146 13.56 -7.20 11.78
CA SER A 146 12.16 -7.65 11.88
C SER A 146 11.22 -6.47 11.62
N ASN A 147 10.04 -6.80 11.14
CA ASN A 147 8.99 -5.81 10.88
C ASN A 147 8.23 -5.50 12.18
N THR A 148 7.74 -4.27 12.32
CA THR A 148 6.72 -3.95 13.32
C THR A 148 5.37 -4.55 12.89
N VAL A 149 4.45 -4.70 13.84
CA VAL A 149 3.09 -5.19 13.53
C VAL A 149 2.37 -4.22 12.59
N GLU A 150 2.56 -2.91 12.79
CA GLU A 150 2.05 -1.87 11.90
C GLU A 150 2.60 -2.01 10.46
N GLU A 151 3.91 -2.26 10.29
CA GLU A 151 4.51 -2.53 8.98
C GLU A 151 3.86 -3.75 8.32
N LEU A 152 3.56 -4.82 9.08
CA LEU A 152 2.90 -6.02 8.59
C LEU A 152 1.42 -5.81 8.23
N ASN A 153 0.65 -5.12 9.08
CA ASN A 153 -0.76 -4.77 8.80
C ASN A 153 -0.86 -3.87 7.55
N ASN A 154 0.03 -2.89 7.42
CA ASN A 154 0.09 -2.04 6.24
C ASN A 154 0.47 -2.83 4.98
N ALA A 155 1.44 -3.76 5.06
CA ALA A 155 1.76 -4.64 3.95
C ALA A 155 0.57 -5.54 3.55
N ALA A 156 -0.18 -6.06 4.53
CA ALA A 156 -1.40 -6.83 4.30
C ALA A 156 -2.47 -5.98 3.59
N LYS A 157 -2.69 -4.74 4.05
CA LYS A 157 -3.62 -3.78 3.43
C LYS A 157 -3.27 -3.49 1.97
N MET A 158 -1.99 -3.20 1.70
CA MET A 158 -1.54 -2.94 0.33
C MET A 158 -1.68 -4.16 -0.58
N CYS A 159 -1.39 -5.36 -0.06
CA CYS A 159 -1.60 -6.60 -0.81
C CYS A 159 -3.08 -6.88 -1.06
N TYR A 160 -3.96 -6.60 -0.08
CA TYR A 160 -5.40 -6.74 -0.25
C TYR A 160 -5.93 -5.87 -1.39
N TYR A 161 -5.58 -4.59 -1.42
CA TYR A 161 -5.98 -3.71 -2.54
C TYR A 161 -5.39 -4.13 -3.88
N ALA A 162 -4.17 -4.65 -3.90
CA ALA A 162 -3.57 -5.18 -5.12
C ALA A 162 -4.33 -6.43 -5.62
N VAL A 163 -4.84 -7.27 -4.70
CA VAL A 163 -5.73 -8.38 -5.10
C VAL A 163 -7.01 -7.86 -5.75
N ILE A 164 -7.67 -6.83 -5.19
CA ILE A 164 -8.87 -6.26 -5.79
C ILE A 164 -8.57 -5.63 -7.15
N ILE A 165 -7.66 -4.66 -7.18
CA ILE A 165 -7.44 -3.80 -8.34
C ILE A 165 -6.68 -4.57 -9.43
N ASP A 166 -5.60 -5.22 -9.06
CA ASP A 166 -4.69 -5.81 -10.05
C ASP A 166 -5.06 -7.24 -10.40
N VAL A 167 -5.45 -8.04 -9.41
CA VAL A 167 -5.73 -9.46 -9.66
C VAL A 167 -7.17 -9.70 -10.08
N MET A 168 -8.16 -9.09 -9.42
CA MET A 168 -9.58 -9.32 -9.73
C MET A 168 -10.08 -8.42 -10.86
N THR A 169 -9.80 -7.12 -10.83
CA THR A 169 -10.28 -6.21 -11.88
C THR A 169 -9.54 -6.41 -13.20
N TYR A 170 -8.20 -6.33 -13.22
CA TYR A 170 -7.44 -6.55 -14.47
C TYR A 170 -7.27 -8.03 -14.83
N GLY A 171 -7.42 -8.94 -13.87
CA GLY A 171 -7.46 -10.38 -14.18
C GLY A 171 -8.65 -10.75 -15.08
N ARG A 172 -9.77 -10.03 -15.01
CA ARG A 172 -10.90 -10.23 -15.95
C ARG A 172 -10.50 -10.06 -17.39
N ASP A 173 -9.65 -9.08 -17.69
CA ASP A 173 -9.12 -8.86 -19.05
C ASP A 173 -8.21 -10.01 -19.51
N LEU A 174 -7.68 -10.79 -18.57
CA LEU A 174 -6.88 -12.00 -18.79
C LEU A 174 -7.71 -13.29 -18.67
N GLY A 175 -9.03 -13.18 -18.53
CA GLY A 175 -9.96 -14.32 -18.47
C GLY A 175 -10.17 -14.92 -17.08
N TYR A 176 -9.79 -14.23 -16.01
CA TYR A 176 -10.08 -14.64 -14.64
C TYR A 176 -11.35 -13.96 -14.11
N THR A 177 -12.36 -14.73 -13.72
CA THR A 177 -13.44 -14.19 -12.87
C THR A 177 -12.97 -14.03 -11.41
N ASP A 178 -13.69 -13.21 -10.63
CA ASP A 178 -13.38 -12.94 -9.20
C ASP A 178 -13.22 -14.26 -8.39
N TYR A 179 -13.98 -15.30 -8.76
CA TYR A 179 -13.94 -16.64 -8.14
C TYR A 179 -12.80 -17.52 -8.66
N GLU A 180 -12.45 -17.38 -9.93
CA GLU A 180 -11.41 -18.16 -10.58
C GLU A 180 -10.01 -17.76 -10.17
N CYS A 181 -9.78 -16.54 -9.67
CA CYS A 181 -8.46 -16.14 -9.18
C CYS A 181 -7.88 -17.13 -8.14
N PHE A 182 -8.75 -17.71 -7.31
CA PHE A 182 -8.35 -18.72 -6.34
C PHE A 182 -8.40 -20.17 -6.87
N GLY A 183 -9.25 -20.47 -7.86
CA GLY A 183 -9.41 -21.82 -8.43
C GLY A 183 -8.49 -22.13 -9.61
N ASN A 184 -8.19 -21.13 -10.43
CA ASN A 184 -7.41 -21.23 -11.68
C ASN A 184 -5.91 -20.95 -11.45
N GLY A 185 -5.48 -20.83 -10.20
CA GLY A 185 -4.07 -20.75 -9.82
C GLY A 185 -3.42 -19.38 -9.96
N ALA A 186 -4.18 -18.28 -10.15
CA ALA A 186 -3.61 -16.93 -10.12
C ALA A 186 -2.98 -16.59 -8.75
N LEU A 187 -3.47 -17.23 -7.69
CA LEU A 187 -2.96 -17.16 -6.32
C LEU A 187 -2.40 -18.52 -5.83
N ALA A 188 -1.84 -19.34 -6.73
CA ALA A 188 -1.45 -20.72 -6.43
C ALA A 188 -0.51 -20.87 -5.22
N ASN A 189 0.38 -19.91 -4.99
CA ASN A 189 1.34 -19.94 -3.89
C ASN A 189 0.79 -19.20 -2.67
N SER A 190 0.21 -18.01 -2.86
CA SER A 190 -0.27 -17.17 -1.76
C SER A 190 -1.56 -17.70 -1.10
N ASN A 191 -2.38 -18.47 -1.81
CA ASN A 191 -3.53 -19.17 -1.22
C ASN A 191 -3.16 -20.56 -0.63
N SER A 192 -1.89 -20.96 -0.67
CA SER A 192 -1.45 -22.23 -0.09
C SER A 192 -1.37 -22.16 1.45
N LYS A 193 -1.48 -23.30 2.14
CA LYS A 193 -1.42 -23.36 3.62
C LYS A 193 -0.13 -22.78 4.21
N GLY A 194 1.00 -22.87 3.48
CA GLY A 194 2.27 -22.28 3.90
C GLY A 194 2.40 -20.79 3.61
N GLY A 195 1.46 -20.24 2.83
CA GLY A 195 1.59 -18.96 2.15
C GLY A 195 2.76 -18.92 1.17
N MET A 196 2.96 -17.75 0.59
CA MET A 196 3.99 -17.46 -0.38
C MET A 196 5.11 -16.66 0.28
N LYS A 197 6.36 -17.12 0.18
CA LYS A 197 7.52 -16.28 0.54
C LYS A 197 7.59 -15.07 -0.37
N THR A 198 8.07 -13.93 0.12
CA THR A 198 8.23 -12.76 -0.75
C THR A 198 9.64 -12.19 -0.65
N GLY A 199 9.99 -11.39 -1.65
CA GLY A 199 11.28 -10.73 -1.75
C GLY A 199 11.63 -10.43 -3.20
N PHE A 200 12.58 -9.52 -3.38
CA PHE A 200 13.01 -9.06 -4.71
C PHE A 200 13.65 -10.17 -5.55
N ASN A 201 14.15 -11.23 -4.94
CA ASN A 201 14.76 -12.37 -5.62
C ASN A 201 13.74 -13.44 -6.05
N TYR A 202 12.52 -13.45 -5.50
CA TYR A 202 11.48 -14.40 -5.88
C TYR A 202 10.82 -14.01 -7.21
N LYS A 203 10.40 -15.03 -7.97
CA LYS A 203 9.65 -14.91 -9.21
C LYS A 203 8.56 -15.96 -9.24
N TYR A 204 7.33 -15.52 -9.47
CA TYR A 204 6.15 -16.40 -9.53
C TYR A 204 5.61 -16.46 -10.95
N LYS A 205 5.19 -17.65 -11.37
CA LYS A 205 4.55 -17.86 -12.68
C LYS A 205 3.10 -17.36 -12.67
N ALA A 206 2.41 -17.56 -11.56
CA ALA A 206 1.05 -17.10 -11.37
C ALA A 206 1.04 -15.56 -11.28
N TYR A 207 0.14 -14.93 -12.04
CA TYR A 207 0.08 -13.48 -12.17
C TYR A 207 -0.18 -12.79 -10.83
N GLY A 208 -1.20 -13.24 -10.09
CA GLY A 208 -1.55 -12.65 -8.80
C GLY A 208 -0.45 -12.80 -7.75
N ASP A 209 0.18 -13.98 -7.68
CA ASP A 209 1.35 -14.20 -6.82
C ASP A 209 2.53 -13.27 -7.17
N ASN A 210 2.74 -12.98 -8.46
CA ASN A 210 3.79 -12.05 -8.87
C ASN A 210 3.47 -10.61 -8.41
N VAL A 211 2.22 -10.16 -8.59
CA VAL A 211 1.74 -8.85 -8.10
C VAL A 211 1.89 -8.76 -6.58
N ILE A 212 1.44 -9.77 -5.83
CA ILE A 212 1.54 -9.79 -4.37
C ILE A 212 3.01 -9.76 -3.93
N ASN A 213 3.89 -10.55 -4.55
CA ASN A 213 5.32 -10.52 -4.24
C ASN A 213 5.91 -9.11 -4.42
N MET A 214 5.53 -8.41 -5.48
CA MET A 214 6.01 -7.06 -5.75
C MET A 214 5.57 -6.05 -4.70
N ILE A 215 4.29 -6.11 -4.29
CA ILE A 215 3.72 -5.19 -3.32
C ILE A 215 4.30 -5.49 -1.93
N ALA A 216 4.22 -6.74 -1.48
CA ALA A 216 4.72 -7.14 -0.17
C ALA A 216 6.19 -6.76 0.03
N SER A 217 7.05 -6.98 -0.98
CA SER A 217 8.48 -6.65 -0.93
C SER A 217 8.78 -5.15 -0.74
N GLN A 218 7.84 -4.26 -1.10
CA GLN A 218 7.99 -2.82 -0.94
C GLN A 218 7.50 -2.29 0.42
N TYR A 219 6.53 -2.98 1.03
CA TYR A 219 5.87 -2.55 2.27
C TYR A 219 6.34 -3.29 3.52
N ALA A 220 6.87 -4.50 3.38
CA ALA A 220 7.53 -5.25 4.43
C ALA A 220 8.85 -5.84 3.93
N ARG A 221 9.81 -6.05 4.84
CA ARG A 221 11.20 -6.38 4.50
C ARG A 221 11.62 -7.72 5.10
N GLY A 222 12.67 -8.32 4.53
CA GLY A 222 13.27 -9.52 5.09
C GLY A 222 12.49 -10.78 4.73
N ASP A 223 12.70 -11.81 5.55
CA ASP A 223 12.05 -13.10 5.42
C ASP A 223 10.59 -13.01 5.89
N ILE A 224 9.70 -12.70 4.94
CA ILE A 224 8.26 -12.64 5.18
C ILE A 224 7.51 -13.59 4.25
N SER A 225 6.30 -13.95 4.68
CA SER A 225 5.36 -14.71 3.87
C SER A 225 4.01 -14.02 3.82
N VAL A 226 3.31 -14.16 2.70
CA VAL A 226 1.97 -13.63 2.46
C VAL A 226 0.99 -14.78 2.26
N TYR A 227 -0.17 -14.69 2.91
CA TYR A 227 -1.28 -15.60 2.72
C TYR A 227 -2.51 -14.82 2.30
N VAL A 228 -3.17 -15.25 1.23
CA VAL A 228 -4.47 -14.72 0.80
C VAL A 228 -5.51 -15.79 1.05
N GLY A 229 -6.32 -15.61 2.08
CA GLY A 229 -7.34 -16.57 2.51
C GLY A 229 -8.73 -16.17 2.04
N ARG A 230 -9.64 -17.15 1.95
CA ARG A 230 -11.07 -16.93 1.66
C ARG A 230 -11.88 -17.01 2.95
N ARG A 231 -12.96 -16.24 3.01
CA ARG A 231 -13.97 -16.25 4.06
C ARG A 231 -15.33 -16.47 3.42
N GLU A 232 -16.11 -17.38 3.97
CA GLU A 232 -17.49 -17.62 3.54
C GLU A 232 -18.45 -16.80 4.41
N PHE A 233 -19.50 -16.28 3.79
CA PHE A 233 -20.63 -15.61 4.42
C PHE A 233 -21.94 -16.18 3.87
N ASP A 234 -23.02 -16.02 4.62
CA ASP A 234 -24.37 -16.52 4.25
C ASP A 234 -24.87 -16.09 2.86
N LYS A 235 -24.32 -15.01 2.28
CA LYS A 235 -24.64 -14.52 0.92
C LYS A 235 -23.43 -14.22 0.03
N GLY A 236 -22.26 -14.80 0.30
CA GLY A 236 -21.10 -14.59 -0.57
C GLY A 236 -19.76 -15.07 -0.01
N HIS A 237 -18.70 -14.72 -0.72
CA HIS A 237 -17.33 -14.96 -0.29
C HIS A 237 -16.59 -13.62 -0.23
N ASP A 238 -15.74 -13.47 0.78
CA ASP A 238 -14.76 -12.39 0.89
C ASP A 238 -13.39 -13.02 1.03
N PHE A 239 -12.35 -12.19 1.10
CA PHE A 239 -11.01 -12.65 1.30
C PHE A 239 -10.30 -11.79 2.33
N PHE A 240 -9.16 -12.26 2.79
CA PHE A 240 -8.30 -11.54 3.70
C PHE A 240 -6.86 -11.79 3.31
N VAL A 241 -5.99 -10.87 3.71
CA VAL A 241 -4.55 -11.02 3.53
C VAL A 241 -3.89 -11.02 4.89
N GLN A 242 -2.97 -11.97 5.08
CA GLN A 242 -2.05 -11.97 6.20
C GLN A 242 -0.61 -11.84 5.69
N VAL A 243 0.22 -11.12 6.46
CA VAL A 243 1.66 -11.02 6.24
C VAL A 243 2.37 -11.43 7.52
N ARG A 244 3.22 -12.44 7.42
CA ARG A 244 3.99 -12.98 8.54
C ARG A 244 5.45 -12.60 8.42
N ASP A 245 6.02 -12.09 9.51
CA ASP A 245 7.47 -12.04 9.66
C ASP A 245 7.94 -13.43 10.12
N ASN A 246 8.61 -14.17 9.23
CA ASN A 246 9.00 -15.57 9.48
C ASN A 246 10.05 -15.70 10.60
N LYS A 247 10.73 -14.62 10.95
CA LYS A 247 11.72 -14.59 12.03
C LYS A 247 11.09 -14.40 13.40
N THR A 248 10.10 -13.52 13.50
CA THR A 248 9.43 -13.23 14.79
C THR A 248 8.16 -14.04 15.01
N GLY A 249 7.59 -14.59 13.94
CA GLY A 249 6.30 -15.27 13.95
C GLY A 249 5.10 -14.33 13.98
N LYS A 250 5.31 -13.00 14.11
CA LYS A 250 4.22 -12.01 14.14
C LYS A 250 3.47 -11.98 12.82
N VAL A 251 2.15 -11.84 12.91
CA VAL A 251 1.24 -11.81 11.76
C VAL A 251 0.46 -10.52 11.76
N GLY A 252 0.63 -9.70 10.72
CA GLY A 252 -0.31 -8.62 10.40
C GLY A 252 -1.40 -9.12 9.46
N GLN A 253 -2.55 -8.45 9.45
CA GLN A 253 -3.72 -8.84 8.66
C GLN A 253 -4.47 -7.62 8.15
N TYR A 254 -5.21 -7.81 7.05
CA TYR A 254 -6.22 -6.89 6.57
C TYR A 254 -7.36 -7.71 5.95
N PRO A 255 -8.64 -7.29 6.05
CA PRO A 255 -9.14 -5.97 6.44
C PRO A 255 -9.11 -5.57 7.91
N ARG A 256 -8.91 -6.52 8.83
CA ARG A 256 -8.86 -6.23 10.25
C ARG A 256 -7.42 -6.31 10.77
N PRO A 257 -6.76 -5.18 11.08
CA PRO A 257 -5.42 -5.15 11.64
C PRO A 257 -5.34 -5.94 12.94
N THR A 258 -4.15 -6.45 13.25
CA THR A 258 -3.90 -7.25 14.46
C THR A 258 -2.87 -6.56 15.35
N ASP A 259 -2.70 -7.06 16.58
CA ASP A 259 -1.58 -6.75 17.46
C ASP A 259 -0.35 -7.67 17.24
N GLY A 260 -0.40 -8.50 16.20
CA GLY A 260 0.65 -9.44 15.82
C GLY A 260 0.40 -10.89 16.24
N THR A 261 -0.68 -11.20 16.97
CA THR A 261 -0.93 -12.55 17.50
C THR A 261 -1.91 -13.39 16.68
N ALA A 262 -2.42 -12.89 15.56
CA ALA A 262 -3.36 -13.63 14.73
C ALA A 262 -2.79 -15.00 14.29
N GLU A 263 -3.67 -16.00 14.27
CA GLU A 263 -3.32 -17.33 13.78
C GLU A 263 -3.10 -17.29 12.26
N TRP A 264 -1.95 -17.82 11.82
CA TRP A 264 -1.60 -17.89 10.41
C TRP A 264 -2.55 -18.82 9.65
N GLY A 265 -3.15 -18.31 8.57
CA GLY A 265 -4.10 -19.03 7.73
C GLY A 265 -5.56 -18.84 8.12
N THR A 266 -5.84 -18.17 9.25
CA THR A 266 -7.19 -17.98 9.79
C THR A 266 -7.47 -16.50 9.96
N PHE A 267 -8.61 -16.02 9.48
CA PHE A 267 -8.98 -14.62 9.66
C PHE A 267 -9.33 -14.35 11.11
N ASP A 268 -8.52 -13.52 11.77
CA ASP A 268 -8.77 -13.13 13.16
C ASP A 268 -9.82 -12.01 13.22
N LEU A 269 -11.06 -12.40 13.55
CA LEU A 269 -12.19 -11.50 13.77
C LEU A 269 -12.23 -10.93 15.20
N ASP A 270 -11.36 -11.37 16.10
CA ASP A 270 -11.29 -10.90 17.48
C ASP A 270 -10.10 -9.96 17.70
N ALA A 271 -9.30 -9.74 16.65
CA ALA A 271 -8.20 -8.80 16.64
C ALA A 271 -8.63 -7.42 17.19
N PRO A 272 -7.76 -6.75 17.97
CA PRO A 272 -8.06 -5.44 18.53
C PRO A 272 -8.45 -4.44 17.46
N LEU A 273 -9.54 -3.71 17.70
CA LEU A 273 -10.01 -2.68 16.78
C LEU A 273 -9.00 -1.54 16.71
N GLN A 274 -8.86 -0.95 15.53
CA GLN A 274 -8.19 0.33 15.40
C GLN A 274 -8.94 1.35 16.27
N ALA A 275 -8.17 2.09 17.06
CA ALA A 275 -8.66 3.19 17.88
C ALA A 275 -7.88 4.46 17.51
N ASP A 276 -8.38 5.62 17.93
CA ASP A 276 -7.76 6.93 17.71
C ASP A 276 -7.79 7.38 16.24
N PHE A 277 -8.98 7.35 15.65
CA PHE A 277 -9.21 7.96 14.35
C PHE A 277 -9.01 9.49 14.45
N SER A 278 -8.34 10.07 13.45
CA SER A 278 -8.26 11.53 13.33
C SER A 278 -9.61 12.12 12.92
N GLU A 279 -9.85 13.38 13.25
CA GLU A 279 -11.09 14.09 12.85
C GLU A 279 -11.31 14.04 11.34
N SER A 280 -10.25 14.25 10.55
CA SER A 280 -10.33 14.14 9.09
C SER A 280 -10.74 12.74 8.60
N GLN A 281 -10.32 11.66 9.28
CA GLN A 281 -10.78 10.31 8.94
C GLN A 281 -12.25 10.11 9.31
N LEU A 282 -12.69 10.67 10.43
CA LEU A 282 -14.08 10.62 10.85
C LEU A 282 -14.99 11.43 9.90
N ASP A 283 -14.54 12.58 9.40
CA ASP A 283 -15.25 13.36 8.39
C ASP A 283 -15.42 12.62 7.07
N ILE A 284 -14.36 11.92 6.62
CA ILE A 284 -14.44 11.05 5.43
C ILE A 284 -15.46 9.94 5.65
N ALA A 285 -15.42 9.25 6.80
CA ALA A 285 -16.39 8.21 7.13
C ALA A 285 -17.83 8.75 7.20
N ALA A 286 -18.02 9.98 7.69
CA ALA A 286 -19.34 10.63 7.72
C ALA A 286 -19.85 10.92 6.30
N SER A 287 -18.98 11.37 5.40
CA SER A 287 -19.31 11.61 3.99
C SER A 287 -19.65 10.32 3.24
N GLU A 288 -18.88 9.26 3.43
CA GLU A 288 -19.14 7.94 2.83
C GLU A 288 -20.50 7.38 3.31
N ALA A 289 -20.76 7.42 4.62
CA ALA A 289 -22.05 7.02 5.18
C ALA A 289 -23.21 7.91 4.69
N TYR A 290 -22.98 9.22 4.51
CA TYR A 290 -23.98 10.12 3.91
C TYR A 290 -24.35 9.65 2.50
N GLY A 291 -23.37 9.30 1.67
CA GLY A 291 -23.61 8.73 0.34
C GLY A 291 -24.48 7.48 0.38
N CYS A 292 -24.19 6.53 1.28
CA CYS A 292 -25.01 5.33 1.44
C CYS A 292 -26.47 5.63 1.82
N VAL A 293 -26.69 6.64 2.68
CA VAL A 293 -28.05 7.07 3.05
C VAL A 293 -28.74 7.71 1.84
N VAL A 294 -28.06 8.57 1.08
CA VAL A 294 -28.63 9.18 -0.15
C VAL A 294 -29.06 8.10 -1.15
N ASP A 295 -28.18 7.15 -1.45
CA ASP A 295 -28.47 6.06 -2.41
C ASP A 295 -29.70 5.26 -1.97
N TYR A 296 -29.75 4.89 -0.69
CA TYR A 296 -30.90 4.17 -0.13
C TYR A 296 -32.21 4.96 -0.22
N LEU A 297 -32.17 6.26 0.08
CA LEU A 297 -33.35 7.13 -0.02
C LEU A 297 -33.80 7.29 -1.47
N CYS A 298 -32.88 7.44 -2.42
CA CYS A 298 -33.22 7.54 -3.83
C CYS A 298 -33.85 6.25 -4.37
N ASP A 299 -33.34 5.08 -3.99
CA ASP A 299 -33.93 3.78 -4.37
C ASP A 299 -35.39 3.68 -3.89
N LEU A 300 -35.66 4.03 -2.63
CA LEU A 300 -37.02 4.02 -2.09
C LEU A 300 -37.96 5.01 -2.79
N VAL A 301 -37.47 6.18 -3.17
CA VAL A 301 -38.26 7.18 -3.89
C VAL A 301 -38.60 6.72 -5.30
N SER A 302 -37.65 6.07 -5.98
CA SER A 302 -37.91 5.42 -7.27
C SER A 302 -38.93 4.28 -7.17
N GLU A 303 -39.06 3.66 -5.99
CA GLU A 303 -40.11 2.66 -5.68
C GLU A 303 -41.46 3.30 -5.28
N GLY A 304 -41.55 4.64 -5.22
CA GLY A 304 -42.77 5.39 -4.94
C GLY A 304 -42.99 5.74 -3.46
N HIS A 305 -41.97 5.58 -2.61
CA HIS A 305 -42.01 6.02 -1.22
C HIS A 305 -41.77 7.53 -1.11
N ASP A 306 -42.47 8.21 -0.19
CA ASP A 306 -42.25 9.64 0.11
C ASP A 306 -41.11 9.83 1.12
N TYR A 307 -40.17 10.74 0.83
CA TYR A 307 -38.96 11.00 1.64
C TYR A 307 -39.23 11.20 3.12
N GLN A 308 -40.25 12.00 3.44
CA GLN A 308 -40.56 12.36 4.83
C GLN A 308 -41.06 11.14 5.60
N SER A 309 -41.78 10.25 4.91
CA SER A 309 -42.20 8.97 5.46
C SER A 309 -41.06 7.96 5.64
N VAL A 310 -39.94 8.12 4.93
CA VAL A 310 -38.81 7.18 5.00
C VAL A 310 -38.01 7.35 6.29
N LEU A 311 -37.60 8.56 6.72
CA LEU A 311 -36.93 8.69 8.03
C LEU A 311 -37.89 8.55 9.22
N GLU A 312 -39.16 8.95 9.07
CA GLU A 312 -40.16 8.78 10.14
C GLU A 312 -40.60 7.31 10.33
N LYS A 313 -40.47 6.46 9.30
CA LYS A 313 -40.96 5.06 9.33
C LYS A 313 -39.88 4.00 9.15
N CYS A 314 -38.71 4.31 8.59
CA CYS A 314 -37.61 3.35 8.46
C CYS A 314 -36.86 3.27 9.79
N ASN A 315 -36.82 2.06 10.32
CA ASN A 315 -36.33 1.77 11.67
C ASN A 315 -34.90 1.23 11.61
N PHE A 316 -33.96 2.01 11.06
CA PHE A 316 -32.55 1.65 11.04
C PHE A 316 -31.80 2.31 12.21
N GLN A 317 -30.81 1.61 12.76
CA GLN A 317 -30.15 1.95 14.02
C GLN A 317 -29.41 3.29 13.97
N ALA A 318 -28.94 3.70 12.80
CA ALA A 318 -28.20 4.95 12.66
C ALA A 318 -29.00 6.21 13.05
N ILE A 319 -30.34 6.20 12.98
CA ILE A 319 -31.18 7.33 13.45
C ILE A 319 -31.47 7.30 14.96
N SER A 320 -31.07 6.23 15.66
CA SER A 320 -31.31 6.11 17.10
C SER A 320 -30.32 6.93 17.92
N ASP A 321 -30.68 7.19 19.18
CA ASP A 321 -29.80 7.82 20.18
C ASP A 321 -28.50 7.03 20.45
N LYS A 322 -28.50 5.72 20.14
CA LYS A 322 -27.34 4.85 20.25
C LYS A 322 -26.44 4.87 19.01
N GLY A 323 -26.98 5.33 17.88
CA GLY A 323 -26.35 5.23 16.57
C GLY A 323 -26.12 3.78 16.11
N LEU A 324 -25.62 3.65 14.88
CA LEU A 324 -25.18 2.39 14.30
C LEU A 324 -23.71 2.15 14.66
N LYS A 325 -23.42 1.06 15.37
CA LYS A 325 -22.03 0.63 15.57
C LYS A 325 -21.53 -0.14 14.34
N ILE A 326 -20.41 0.32 13.77
CA ILE A 326 -19.76 -0.35 12.65
C ILE A 326 -18.99 -1.58 13.16
N ASP A 327 -19.32 -2.75 12.62
CA ASP A 327 -18.80 -4.03 13.09
C ASP A 327 -18.79 -5.07 11.94
N MET A 328 -17.65 -5.71 11.71
CA MET A 328 -17.49 -6.76 10.69
C MET A 328 -18.31 -8.03 10.97
N LYS A 329 -18.83 -8.19 12.19
CA LYS A 329 -19.68 -9.30 12.63
C LYS A 329 -21.16 -8.96 12.62
N ALA A 330 -21.53 -7.70 12.41
CA ALA A 330 -22.92 -7.30 12.46
C ALA A 330 -23.72 -7.93 11.30
N SER A 331 -24.88 -8.48 11.63
CA SER A 331 -25.88 -8.93 10.66
C SER A 331 -26.98 -7.87 10.59
N LEU A 332 -26.83 -6.94 9.64
CA LEU A 332 -27.70 -5.78 9.49
C LEU A 332 -28.57 -5.92 8.24
N SER A 333 -29.61 -5.09 8.15
CA SER A 333 -30.52 -4.99 7.02
C SER A 333 -30.66 -3.55 6.54
N GLU A 334 -31.23 -3.35 5.35
CA GLU A 334 -31.60 -2.03 4.83
C GLU A 334 -30.42 -1.03 4.84
N CYS A 335 -30.68 0.23 5.19
CA CYS A 335 -29.68 1.30 5.19
C CYS A 335 -28.49 1.00 6.13
N ASP A 336 -28.73 0.43 7.32
CA ASP A 336 -27.64 0.06 8.25
C ASP A 336 -26.65 -0.90 7.61
N LYS A 337 -27.15 -1.84 6.77
CA LYS A 337 -26.28 -2.77 6.05
C LYS A 337 -25.41 -2.03 5.05
N LEU A 338 -25.96 -1.08 4.30
CA LEU A 338 -25.20 -0.29 3.31
C LEU A 338 -24.10 0.52 4.00
N ILE A 339 -24.44 1.24 5.08
CA ILE A 339 -23.47 2.01 5.87
C ILE A 339 -22.39 1.10 6.44
N ASN A 340 -22.76 -0.03 7.04
CA ASN A 340 -21.79 -0.95 7.63
C ASN A 340 -20.90 -1.61 6.58
N ASP A 341 -21.45 -2.04 5.45
CA ASP A 341 -20.69 -2.68 4.38
C ASP A 341 -19.64 -1.73 3.77
N GLU A 342 -19.97 -0.44 3.65
CA GLU A 342 -19.05 0.60 3.21
C GLU A 342 -17.93 0.85 4.23
N LEU A 343 -18.28 1.04 5.50
CA LEU A 343 -17.33 1.52 6.50
C LEU A 343 -16.51 0.44 7.20
N LYS A 344 -17.01 -0.80 7.33
CA LYS A 344 -16.44 -1.83 8.22
C LYS A 344 -14.99 -2.23 7.93
N TYR A 345 -14.46 -1.92 6.75
CA TYR A 345 -13.09 -2.25 6.39
C TYR A 345 -12.07 -1.20 6.83
N ASN A 346 -12.48 0.07 6.98
CA ASN A 346 -11.59 1.17 7.31
C ASN A 346 -11.90 1.84 8.65
N TYR A 347 -13.13 1.68 9.15
CA TYR A 347 -13.65 2.41 10.32
C TYR A 347 -14.38 1.49 11.30
N GLU A 348 -14.00 0.21 11.39
CA GLU A 348 -14.62 -0.70 12.36
C GLU A 348 -14.49 -0.16 13.79
N GLY A 349 -15.59 -0.21 14.55
CA GLY A 349 -15.65 0.25 15.94
C GLY A 349 -16.20 1.66 16.14
N ILE A 350 -16.29 2.48 15.09
CA ILE A 350 -16.95 3.79 15.21
C ILE A 350 -18.47 3.63 15.34
N SER A 351 -19.13 4.71 15.76
CA SER A 351 -20.59 4.84 15.71
C SER A 351 -20.99 5.88 14.68
N VAL A 352 -22.05 5.61 13.92
CA VAL A 352 -22.65 6.50 12.92
C VAL A 352 -24.02 6.95 13.39
N TYR A 353 -24.29 8.24 13.29
CA TYR A 353 -25.55 8.87 13.64
C TYR A 353 -26.09 9.63 12.44
N VAL A 354 -27.34 9.40 12.09
CA VAL A 354 -28.06 10.13 11.04
C VAL A 354 -29.09 11.01 11.74
N SER A 355 -29.10 12.31 11.44
CA SER A 355 -30.01 13.27 12.07
C SER A 355 -30.63 14.18 11.03
N GLU A 356 -31.94 14.37 11.13
CA GLU A 356 -32.67 15.31 10.28
C GLU A 356 -32.23 16.76 10.57
N ILE A 357 -32.15 17.57 9.51
CA ILE A 357 -31.99 19.02 9.63
C ILE A 357 -33.27 19.67 9.10
N THR A 358 -34.03 20.30 10.00
CA THR A 358 -35.29 20.96 9.64
C THR A 358 -35.03 22.25 8.86
N TYR A 359 -35.56 22.36 7.64
CA TYR A 359 -35.57 23.58 6.83
C TYR A 359 -36.97 23.82 6.23
N ASP A 360 -37.27 25.09 5.88
CA ASP A 360 -38.57 25.51 5.37
C ASP A 360 -38.87 25.05 3.93
N ASP A 361 -37.87 24.59 3.15
CA ASP A 361 -37.96 24.39 1.70
C ASP A 361 -37.48 23.01 1.17
N GLY A 362 -37.26 22.03 2.04
CA GLY A 362 -36.95 20.67 1.62
C GLY A 362 -36.35 19.78 2.69
N PHE A 363 -36.19 18.50 2.36
CA PHE A 363 -35.62 17.50 3.25
C PHE A 363 -34.08 17.55 3.23
N LYS A 364 -33.46 17.64 4.41
CA LYS A 364 -31.99 17.58 4.60
C LYS A 364 -31.66 16.74 5.82
N PHE A 365 -30.52 16.07 5.80
CA PHE A 365 -29.99 15.34 6.95
C PHE A 365 -28.48 15.59 7.09
N SER A 366 -27.96 15.24 8.27
CA SER A 366 -26.53 15.20 8.56
C SER A 366 -26.14 13.81 9.02
N VAL A 367 -24.88 13.46 8.78
CA VAL A 367 -24.25 12.28 9.33
C VAL A 367 -23.14 12.72 10.27
N GLN A 368 -23.16 12.18 11.49
CA GLN A 368 -22.07 12.32 12.44
C GLN A 368 -21.43 10.95 12.67
N THR A 369 -20.11 10.91 12.72
CA THR A 369 -19.34 9.75 13.14
C THR A 369 -18.67 10.02 14.48
N LYS A 370 -18.47 8.97 15.28
CA LYS A 370 -17.84 9.07 16.59
C LYS A 370 -16.90 7.90 16.83
N ASP A 371 -15.67 8.21 17.21
CA ASP A 371 -14.75 7.22 17.77
C ASP A 371 -15.05 7.06 19.27
N PRO A 372 -15.63 5.93 19.73
CA PRO A 372 -15.95 5.74 21.13
C PRO A 372 -14.72 5.62 22.03
N ALA A 373 -13.54 5.29 21.49
CA ALA A 373 -12.32 5.16 22.27
C ALA A 373 -11.73 6.53 22.66
N THR A 374 -11.87 7.53 21.80
CA THR A 374 -11.29 8.87 22.00
C THR A 374 -12.33 9.96 22.24
N GLY A 375 -13.59 9.72 21.89
CA GLY A 375 -14.66 10.71 21.91
C GLY A 375 -14.62 11.72 20.77
N LYS A 376 -13.65 11.63 19.85
CA LYS A 376 -13.57 12.46 18.65
C LYS A 376 -14.76 12.21 17.75
N THR A 377 -15.17 13.24 17.03
CA THR A 377 -16.30 13.19 16.11
C THR A 377 -15.92 13.76 14.76
N GLY A 378 -16.53 13.23 13.70
CA GLY A 378 -16.56 13.85 12.38
C GLY A 378 -18.00 14.14 11.98
N GLN A 379 -18.21 15.05 11.04
CA GLN A 379 -19.55 15.42 10.60
C GLN A 379 -19.58 15.78 9.12
N TYR A 380 -20.62 15.33 8.44
CA TYR A 380 -20.91 15.70 7.06
C TYR A 380 -22.39 16.08 6.91
N SER A 381 -22.63 17.16 6.17
CA SER A 381 -23.95 17.60 5.77
C SER A 381 -23.83 18.33 4.45
N ASP A 382 -24.62 17.94 3.45
CA ASP A 382 -24.75 18.73 2.24
C ASP A 382 -25.71 19.91 2.49
N GLN A 383 -25.38 21.08 1.94
CA GLN A 383 -26.23 22.26 2.06
C GLN A 383 -27.31 22.30 0.97
N GLU A 384 -27.14 21.54 -0.12
CA GLU A 384 -28.15 21.42 -1.17
C GLU A 384 -29.23 20.39 -0.82
N SER A 385 -30.47 20.63 -1.26
CA SER A 385 -31.54 19.64 -1.09
C SER A 385 -31.28 18.43 -1.99
N ILE A 386 -31.52 17.23 -1.45
CA ILE A 386 -31.39 15.99 -2.20
C ILE A 386 -32.44 15.98 -3.30
N LYS A 387 -32.00 15.91 -4.56
CA LYS A 387 -32.87 15.77 -5.73
C LYS A 387 -32.72 14.36 -6.29
N CYS A 388 -33.55 13.41 -5.86
CA CYS A 388 -33.67 12.16 -6.60
C CYS A 388 -34.70 12.39 -7.72
N TYR A 389 -34.29 12.11 -8.96
CA TYR A 389 -35.17 12.19 -10.12
C TYR A 389 -35.86 10.83 -10.26
N GLY A 390 -37.18 10.80 -10.03
CA GLY A 390 -38.03 9.62 -10.25
C GLY A 390 -38.30 9.35 -11.73
#